data_AF-F0WR25-F1
#
_entry.id   AF-F0WR25-F1
#
_cell.length_a   1.000
_cell.length_b   1.000
_cell.length_c   1.000
_cell.angle_alpha   90.00
_cell.angle_beta   90.00
_cell.angle_gamma   90.00
#
_symmetry.space_group_name_H-M   'P 1'
#
loop_
_entity.id
_entity.type
_entity.pdbx_description
1 polymer ?
#
loop_
_entity_poly.entity_id
_entity_poly.type
_entity_poly.pdbx_seq_one_letter_code
_entity_poly.pdbx_strand_id
1 'polypeptide(L)'
;MYLDLDELRRLERFGKLIFHAFSRYIDIERPASVSAPQFVSLTFPITPTAETKYFDFQFPIHMRYQTPSLDLPYRDATIFPPDIFISCLPLTSQPHNAIAETTSFSTTPLLVEQNSASGEEDHSQSLPWFRVALQSKLESIQLSVPVGYLPDEEFVSVVTFSVTFVGAMLLVVAVLWKSPLEDHQKTH
;
A
#
# COMPACT_ATOMS: atom_id res chain seq x y z
N MET A 1 -5.96 2.49 4.92
CA MET A 1 -4.72 2.50 4.11
C MET A 1 -4.49 1.09 3.56
N TYR A 2 -3.83 0.97 2.42
CA TYR A 2 -3.44 -0.30 1.81
C TYR A 2 -2.22 -0.09 0.91
N LEU A 3 -1.49 -1.16 0.61
CA LEU A 3 -0.52 -1.18 -0.48
C LEU A 3 -1.19 -1.77 -1.71
N ASP A 4 -1.05 -1.09 -2.85
CA ASP A 4 -1.57 -1.59 -4.12
C ASP A 4 -0.74 -2.80 -4.57
N LEU A 5 -1.37 -3.97 -4.52
CA LEU A 5 -0.73 -5.23 -4.88
C LEU A 5 -0.37 -5.29 -6.37
N ASP A 6 -1.11 -4.61 -7.24
CA ASP A 6 -0.80 -4.59 -8.67
C ASP A 6 0.40 -3.72 -8.95
N GLU A 7 0.56 -2.62 -8.21
CA GLU A 7 1.76 -1.78 -8.26
C GLU A 7 2.98 -2.52 -7.69
N LEU A 8 2.84 -3.21 -6.55
CA LEU A 8 3.90 -4.05 -5.98
C LEU A 8 4.33 -5.19 -6.91
N ARG A 9 3.38 -5.86 -7.57
CA ARG A 9 3.66 -6.89 -8.59
C ARG A 9 4.44 -6.33 -9.78
N ARG A 10 4.23 -5.06 -10.14
CA ARG A 10 5.03 -4.41 -11.19
C ARG A 10 6.46 -4.19 -10.72
N LEU A 11 6.67 -3.77 -9.48
CA LEU A 11 8.00 -3.59 -8.89
C LEU A 11 8.78 -4.91 -8.81
N GLU A 12 8.09 -6.01 -8.51
CA GLU A 12 8.67 -7.36 -8.47
C GLU A 12 9.26 -7.78 -9.83
N ARG A 13 8.58 -7.46 -10.94
CA ARG A 13 9.06 -7.78 -12.30
C ARG A 13 10.40 -7.12 -12.65
N PHE A 14 10.74 -6.02 -11.99
CA PHE A 14 12.02 -5.34 -12.20
C PHE A 14 13.14 -5.88 -11.31
N GLY A 15 12.90 -6.95 -10.54
CA GLY A 15 13.91 -7.63 -9.72
C GLY A 15 14.38 -6.82 -8.51
N LYS A 16 13.70 -5.72 -8.18
CA LYS A 16 14.08 -4.81 -7.09
C LYS A 16 13.50 -5.24 -5.74
N LEU A 17 12.44 -6.03 -5.75
CA LEU A 17 11.62 -6.36 -4.59
C LEU A 17 11.01 -7.75 -4.75
N ILE A 18 11.06 -8.56 -3.72
CA ILE A 18 10.20 -9.75 -3.58
C ILE A 18 9.13 -9.38 -2.56
N PHE A 19 7.85 -9.55 -2.88
CA PHE A 19 6.79 -9.22 -1.94
C PHE A 19 5.95 -10.46 -1.62
N HIS A 20 5.52 -10.56 -0.36
CA HIS A 20 4.57 -11.56 0.08
C HIS A 20 3.39 -10.85 0.74
N ALA A 21 2.22 -10.94 0.12
CA ALA A 21 0.97 -10.45 0.70
C ALA A 21 0.23 -11.61 1.38
N PHE A 22 -0.15 -11.43 2.64
CA PHE A 22 -0.94 -12.42 3.38
C PHE A 22 -2.42 -12.42 2.96
N SER A 23 -2.87 -11.32 2.36
CA SER A 23 -4.19 -11.19 1.74
C SER A 23 -4.08 -11.30 0.22
N ARG A 24 -4.90 -12.16 -0.40
CA ARG A 24 -4.93 -12.34 -1.86
C ARG A 24 -5.69 -11.25 -2.60
N TYR A 25 -6.60 -10.55 -1.93
CA TYR A 25 -7.50 -9.59 -2.54
C TYR A 25 -7.72 -8.38 -1.63
N ILE A 26 -7.85 -7.21 -2.26
CA ILE A 26 -8.20 -5.95 -1.62
C ILE A 26 -9.41 -5.39 -2.36
N ASP A 27 -10.49 -5.23 -1.62
CA ASP A 27 -11.66 -4.49 -2.07
C ASP A 27 -11.34 -3.00 -1.92
N ILE A 28 -10.94 -2.35 -3.02
CA ILE A 28 -10.59 -0.92 -3.05
C ILE A 28 -11.84 -0.03 -2.92
N GLU A 29 -13.01 -0.57 -3.29
CA GLU A 29 -14.31 0.10 -3.23
C GLU A 29 -14.98 -0.04 -1.86
N ARG A 30 -14.29 -0.65 -0.88
CA ARG A 30 -14.78 -0.81 0.49
C ARG A 30 -14.18 0.23 1.44
N PRO A 31 -15.00 0.87 2.31
CA PRO A 31 -14.50 1.96 3.15
C PRO A 31 -13.51 1.44 4.17
N ALA A 32 -12.61 2.31 4.61
CA ALA A 32 -11.64 1.99 5.66
C ALA A 32 -12.30 1.40 6.93
N SER A 33 -13.49 1.89 7.30
CA SER A 33 -14.23 1.50 8.51
C SER A 33 -14.71 0.05 8.55
N VAL A 34 -14.88 -0.60 7.40
CA VAL A 34 -15.35 -1.99 7.28
C VAL A 34 -14.37 -2.88 6.51
N SER A 35 -13.15 -2.38 6.32
CA SER A 35 -12.06 -3.08 5.65
C SER A 35 -11.19 -3.83 6.66
N ALA A 36 -10.75 -5.04 6.29
CA ALA A 36 -9.79 -5.77 7.09
C ALA A 36 -8.38 -5.14 6.99
N PRO A 37 -7.56 -5.20 8.05
CA PRO A 37 -6.15 -4.83 7.98
C PRO A 37 -5.40 -5.66 6.94
N GLN A 38 -4.45 -5.03 6.27
CA GLN A 38 -3.58 -5.69 5.30
C GLN A 38 -2.18 -5.86 5.90
N PHE A 39 -1.65 -7.08 5.82
CA PHE A 39 -0.27 -7.38 6.17
C PHE A 39 0.51 -7.73 4.90
N VAL A 40 1.65 -7.08 4.71
CA VAL A 40 2.55 -7.30 3.57
C VAL A 40 3.97 -7.39 4.10
N SER A 41 4.71 -8.38 3.61
CA SER A 41 6.16 -8.49 3.79
C SER A 41 6.85 -8.05 2.50
N LEU A 42 7.82 -7.16 2.63
CA LEU A 42 8.63 -6.65 1.54
C LEU A 42 10.08 -7.07 1.75
N THR A 43 10.64 -7.82 0.80
CA THR A 43 11.99 -8.37 0.87
C THR A 43 12.85 -7.74 -0.22
N PHE A 44 13.98 -7.18 0.19
CA PHE A 44 14.92 -6.51 -0.70
C PHE A 44 16.30 -7.16 -0.59
N PRO A 45 16.96 -7.51 -1.71
CA PRO A 45 18.34 -7.95 -1.67
C PRO A 45 19.23 -6.75 -1.31
N ILE A 46 20.09 -6.92 -0.31
CA ILE A 46 21.04 -5.89 0.12
C ILE A 46 22.45 -6.36 -0.22
N THR A 47 23.18 -5.56 -1.00
CA THR A 47 24.61 -5.77 -1.26
C THR A 47 25.40 -4.74 -0.47
N PRO A 48 25.90 -5.08 0.73
CA PRO A 48 26.67 -4.14 1.53
C PRO A 48 27.98 -3.80 0.81
N THR A 49 28.23 -2.50 0.63
CA THR A 49 29.56 -1.98 0.23
C THR A 49 30.20 -1.26 1.41
N ALA A 50 31.53 -1.12 1.42
CA ALA A 50 32.28 -0.49 2.52
C ALA A 50 31.83 0.96 2.84
N GLU A 51 31.13 1.62 1.93
CA GLU A 51 30.64 2.99 2.07
C GLU A 51 29.14 3.07 2.41
N THR A 52 28.40 1.96 2.32
CA THR A 52 26.94 1.98 2.52
C THR A 52 26.61 2.04 4.01
N LYS A 53 26.17 3.21 4.46
CA LYS A 53 25.73 3.44 5.86
C LYS A 53 24.22 3.45 6.04
N TYR A 54 23.46 3.66 4.95
CA TYR A 54 22.02 3.81 4.98
C TYR A 54 21.39 3.05 3.81
N PHE A 55 20.20 2.52 4.04
CA PHE A 55 19.36 1.91 3.02
C PHE A 55 18.08 2.73 2.91
N ASP A 56 17.73 3.15 1.71
CA ASP A 56 16.47 3.85 1.43
C ASP A 56 15.49 2.89 0.78
N PHE A 57 14.28 2.84 1.34
CA PHE A 57 13.18 1.99 0.86
C PHE A 57 11.97 2.88 0.63
N GLN A 58 11.46 2.86 -0.59
CA GLN A 58 10.27 3.60 -0.99
C GLN A 58 9.25 2.63 -1.55
N PHE A 59 8.03 2.67 -1.01
CA PHE A 59 6.93 1.87 -1.50
C PHE A 59 5.64 2.69 -1.49
N PRO A 60 4.76 2.48 -2.48
CA PRO A 60 3.53 3.24 -2.62
C PRO A 60 2.53 2.82 -1.55
N ILE A 61 1.94 3.82 -0.92
CA ILE A 61 0.86 3.65 0.05
C ILE A 61 -0.37 4.39 -0.42
N HIS A 62 -1.52 3.73 -0.38
CA HIS A 62 -2.78 4.29 -0.81
C HIS A 62 -3.72 4.44 0.38
N MET A 63 -4.41 5.58 0.45
CA MET A 63 -5.46 5.78 1.43
C MET A 63 -6.75 5.19 0.89
N ARG A 64 -7.44 4.39 1.72
CA ARG A 64 -8.80 3.95 1.39
C ARG A 64 -9.72 5.14 1.56
N TYR A 65 -10.82 5.14 0.81
CA TYR A 65 -11.87 6.11 1.09
C TYR A 65 -12.38 5.91 2.52
N GLN A 66 -12.70 7.04 3.14
CA GLN A 66 -13.23 7.10 4.49
C GLN A 66 -14.75 7.24 4.42
N THR A 67 -15.44 6.71 5.42
CA THR A 67 -16.88 6.94 5.55
C THR A 67 -17.14 8.44 5.69
N PRO A 68 -18.14 8.99 4.99
CA PRO A 68 -18.51 10.39 5.13
C PRO A 68 -18.91 10.72 6.57
N SER A 69 -18.82 12.00 6.91
CA SER A 69 -18.91 12.50 8.27
C SER A 69 -19.83 13.71 8.32
N LEU A 70 -20.64 13.79 9.38
CA LEU A 70 -21.51 14.93 9.65
C LEU A 70 -20.77 16.08 10.32
N ASP A 71 -19.76 15.77 11.13
CA ASP A 71 -19.17 16.75 12.06
C ASP A 71 -17.76 17.19 11.67
N LEU A 72 -17.04 16.34 10.93
CA LEU A 72 -15.61 16.52 10.67
C LEU A 72 -15.28 16.35 9.18
N PRO A 73 -14.57 17.30 8.56
CA PRO A 73 -14.14 17.20 7.16
C PRO A 73 -12.91 16.29 6.96
N TYR A 74 -12.25 15.87 8.05
CA TYR A 74 -11.08 14.99 8.00
C TYR A 74 -11.20 13.86 9.03
N ARG A 75 -10.52 12.75 8.74
CA ARG A 75 -10.31 11.64 9.68
C ARG A 75 -8.85 11.23 9.70
N ASP A 76 -8.34 10.91 10.88
CA ASP A 76 -6.96 10.51 11.03
C ASP A 76 -6.76 9.04 10.63
N ALA A 77 -5.73 8.82 9.82
CA ALA A 77 -5.21 7.51 9.47
C ALA A 77 -3.84 7.34 10.14
N THR A 78 -3.65 6.23 10.83
CA THR A 78 -2.39 5.92 11.51
C THR A 78 -1.57 4.93 10.70
N ILE A 79 -0.30 5.27 10.48
CA ILE A 79 0.71 4.37 9.91
C ILE A 79 1.55 3.86 11.07
N PHE A 80 1.49 2.55 11.31
CA PHE A 80 2.30 1.91 12.34
C PHE A 80 3.73 1.69 11.84
N PRO A 81 4.73 1.75 12.74
CA PRO A 81 6.10 1.43 12.39
C PRO A 81 6.21 -0.03 11.91
N PRO A 82 7.01 -0.31 10.87
CA PRO A 82 7.19 -1.67 10.38
C PRO A 82 8.10 -2.48 11.31
N ASP A 83 7.90 -3.80 11.32
CA ASP A 83 8.90 -4.73 11.83
C ASP A 83 9.95 -5.00 10.75
N ILE A 84 11.22 -4.89 11.11
CA ILE A 84 12.34 -5.09 10.20
C ILE A 84 13.01 -6.42 10.53
N PHE A 85 13.26 -7.21 9.50
CA PHE A 85 13.96 -8.48 9.61
C PHE A 85 15.13 -8.51 8.64
N ILE A 86 16.22 -9.16 9.04
CA ILE A 86 17.40 -9.40 8.20
C ILE A 86 17.65 -10.89 8.07
N SER A 87 18.06 -11.33 6.89
CA SER A 87 18.51 -12.69 6.64
C SER A 87 19.86 -12.61 5.93
N CYS A 88 20.84 -13.36 6.43
CA CYS A 88 22.18 -13.40 5.88
C CYS A 88 22.39 -14.74 5.20
N LEU A 89 22.86 -14.70 3.95
CA LEU A 89 23.39 -15.90 3.30
C LEU A 89 24.62 -16.38 4.08
N PRO A 90 24.79 -17.70 4.30
CA PRO A 90 26.01 -18.21 4.88
C PRO A 90 27.13 -17.83 3.91
N LEU A 91 28.17 -17.14 4.40
CA LEU A 91 29.37 -16.96 3.60
C LEU A 91 29.91 -18.36 3.31
N THR A 92 29.76 -18.81 2.07
CA THR A 92 30.42 -20.01 1.56
C THR A 92 31.91 -19.69 1.43
N SER A 93 32.61 -19.65 2.56
CA SER A 93 34.05 -19.68 2.62
C SER A 93 34.48 -20.88 3.46
N GLN A 94 34.72 -21.96 2.72
CA GLN A 94 35.58 -23.10 3.03
C GLN A 94 35.07 -24.21 3.97
N PRO A 95 35.35 -25.49 3.62
CA PRO A 95 35.20 -26.61 4.53
C PRO A 95 36.36 -26.58 5.52
N HIS A 96 36.21 -25.86 6.63
CA HIS A 96 37.10 -26.04 7.77
C HIS A 96 36.28 -26.41 9.00
N ASN A 97 36.33 -27.71 9.27
CA ASN A 97 36.20 -28.40 10.55
C ASN A 97 35.54 -27.60 11.68
N ALA A 98 34.41 -28.16 12.14
CA ALA A 98 33.78 -27.85 13.41
C ALA A 98 34.81 -27.53 14.52
N ILE A 99 34.85 -26.26 14.90
CA ILE A 99 35.27 -25.86 16.24
C ILE A 99 34.12 -25.01 16.76
N ALA A 100 33.44 -25.59 17.76
CA ALA A 100 32.49 -24.91 18.60
C ALA A 100 33.20 -23.74 19.29
N GLU A 101 33.04 -22.53 18.76
CA GLU A 101 33.39 -21.33 19.48
C GLU A 101 32.26 -20.32 19.36
N THR A 102 31.66 -20.07 20.52
CA THR A 102 30.75 -19.00 20.88
C THR A 102 31.32 -17.67 20.40
N THR A 103 31.06 -17.31 19.15
CA THR A 103 31.38 -15.98 18.64
C THR A 103 30.31 -15.02 19.17
N SER A 104 30.58 -14.50 20.36
CA SER A 104 29.96 -13.27 20.83
C SER A 104 30.24 -12.19 19.79
N PHE A 105 29.25 -11.89 18.96
CA PHE A 105 29.23 -10.75 18.06
C PHE A 105 29.08 -9.47 18.90
N SER A 106 30.16 -9.09 19.58
CA SER A 106 30.25 -7.86 20.36
C SER A 106 30.99 -6.82 19.53
N THR A 107 30.23 -6.06 18.73
CA THR A 107 30.33 -4.59 18.60
C THR A 107 29.26 -4.09 17.63
N THR A 108 28.28 -3.32 18.13
CA THR A 108 27.24 -2.46 17.48
C THR A 108 25.75 -2.88 17.64
N PRO A 109 24.80 -1.91 17.70
CA PRO A 109 23.67 -1.91 18.63
C PRO A 109 22.41 -2.52 18.00
N LEU A 110 22.43 -3.83 17.80
CA LEU A 110 21.26 -4.53 17.26
C LEU A 110 21.02 -5.80 18.06
N LEU A 111 20.05 -5.73 18.98
CA LEU A 111 19.53 -6.91 19.66
C LEU A 111 18.75 -7.72 18.64
N VAL A 112 19.35 -8.83 18.22
CA VAL A 112 18.74 -9.79 17.30
C VAL A 112 18.02 -10.84 18.14
N GLU A 113 16.70 -10.88 18.04
CA GLU A 113 15.86 -11.90 18.67
C GLU A 113 15.65 -13.06 17.68
N GLN A 114 16.07 -14.27 18.07
CA GLN A 114 15.99 -15.47 17.24
C GLN A 114 14.66 -16.20 17.51
N ASN A 115 13.72 -16.13 16.57
CA ASN A 115 12.50 -16.91 16.61
C ASN A 115 12.75 -18.30 16.00
N SER A 116 13.17 -19.25 16.84
CA SER A 116 13.26 -20.66 16.46
C SER A 116 11.87 -21.28 16.49
N ALA A 117 11.12 -21.19 15.40
CA ALA A 117 9.91 -21.97 15.21
C ALA A 117 10.30 -23.43 14.90
N SER A 118 10.26 -24.29 15.92
CA SER A 118 10.41 -25.73 15.79
C SER A 118 9.13 -26.35 15.21
N GLY A 119 9.21 -26.91 14.00
CA GLY A 119 8.11 -27.67 13.41
C GLY A 119 8.32 -28.06 11.95
N GLU A 120 9.01 -29.19 11.76
CA GLU A 120 8.75 -30.22 10.73
C GLU A 120 8.95 -29.90 9.23
N GLU A 121 10.10 -30.36 8.74
CA GLU A 121 10.40 -31.00 7.45
C GLU A 121 9.64 -30.56 6.17
N ASP A 122 10.22 -29.59 5.46
CA ASP A 122 10.40 -29.70 4.01
C ASP A 122 11.75 -29.10 3.60
N HIS A 123 12.50 -29.80 2.75
CA HIS A 123 13.92 -29.59 2.45
C HIS A 123 14.20 -28.36 1.56
N SER A 124 13.69 -27.19 1.93
CA SER A 124 14.24 -25.92 1.50
C SER A 124 14.86 -25.26 2.72
N GLN A 125 16.19 -25.21 2.79
CA GLN A 125 16.92 -24.51 3.84
C GLN A 125 16.60 -23.01 3.78
N SER A 126 15.43 -22.61 4.29
CA SER A 126 15.07 -21.21 4.43
C SER A 126 16.01 -20.61 5.46
N LEU A 127 16.79 -19.63 5.04
CA LEU A 127 17.71 -18.94 5.92
C LEU A 127 16.95 -18.33 7.09
N PRO A 128 17.49 -18.43 8.33
CA PRO A 128 16.82 -17.86 9.48
C PRO A 128 16.69 -16.34 9.30
N TRP A 129 15.49 -15.83 9.60
CA TRP A 129 15.21 -14.40 9.66
C TRP A 129 15.39 -13.90 11.10
N PHE A 130 16.06 -12.77 11.22
CA PHE A 130 16.42 -12.16 12.49
C PHE A 130 15.71 -10.83 12.62
N ARG A 131 14.93 -10.64 13.69
CA ARG A 131 14.28 -9.36 13.94
C ARG A 131 15.31 -8.32 14.36
N VAL A 132 15.24 -7.15 13.74
CA VAL A 132 16.15 -6.02 13.95
C VAL A 132 15.52 -5.10 15.00
N ALA A 133 16.05 -5.11 16.23
CA ALA A 133 15.65 -4.14 17.24
C ALA A 133 16.25 -2.76 16.90
N LEU A 134 15.39 -1.78 16.61
CA LEU A 134 15.81 -0.41 16.35
C LEU A 134 16.27 0.27 17.65
N GLN A 135 17.35 1.03 17.57
CA GLN A 135 17.89 1.77 18.72
C GLN A 135 16.93 2.87 19.20
N SER A 136 16.13 3.44 18.29
CA SER A 136 15.06 4.38 18.59
C SER A 136 13.70 3.79 18.25
N LYS A 137 12.70 4.09 19.08
CA LYS A 137 11.32 3.72 18.81
C LYS A 137 10.81 4.56 17.64
N LEU A 138 10.47 3.92 16.52
CA LEU A 138 9.73 4.58 15.45
C LEU A 138 8.33 4.94 15.95
N GLU A 139 7.95 6.19 15.83
CA GLU A 139 6.61 6.66 16.17
C GLU A 139 5.63 6.38 15.04
N SER A 140 4.36 6.17 15.41
CA SER A 140 3.30 6.06 14.43
C SER A 140 3.05 7.41 13.78
N ILE A 141 2.95 7.44 12.45
CA ILE A 141 2.65 8.66 11.71
C ILE A 141 1.13 8.82 11.65
N GLN A 142 0.61 9.99 11.99
CA GLN A 142 -0.79 10.33 11.81
C GLN A 142 -0.95 11.21 10.56
N LEU A 143 -1.87 10.81 9.69
CA LEU A 143 -2.21 11.55 8.48
C LEU A 143 -3.70 11.88 8.51
N SER A 144 -4.04 13.17 8.38
CA SER A 144 -5.43 13.59 8.23
C SER A 144 -5.88 13.39 6.79
N VAL A 145 -6.87 12.52 6.60
CA VAL A 145 -7.43 12.14 5.31
C VAL A 145 -8.79 12.85 5.14
N PRO A 146 -9.03 13.55 4.02
CA PRO A 146 -10.31 14.21 3.79
C PRO A 146 -11.43 13.18 3.68
N VAL A 147 -12.62 13.54 4.18
CA VAL A 147 -13.82 12.72 4.10
C VAL A 147 -14.96 13.51 3.47
N GLY A 148 -15.96 12.81 2.92
CA GLY A 148 -17.18 13.48 2.45
C GLY A 148 -17.87 14.18 3.62
N TYR A 149 -18.03 15.51 3.54
CA TYR A 149 -18.70 16.30 4.57
C TYR A 149 -20.18 16.41 4.23
N LEU A 150 -21.01 15.68 4.99
CA LEU A 150 -22.43 15.52 4.71
C LEU A 150 -23.28 16.80 4.84
N PRO A 151 -22.94 17.80 5.68
CA PRO A 151 -23.71 19.04 5.73
C PRO A 151 -23.69 19.83 4.41
N ASP A 152 -22.71 19.58 3.54
CA ASP A 152 -22.66 20.19 2.21
C ASP A 152 -23.53 19.44 1.17
N GLU A 153 -24.16 18.33 1.54
CA GLU A 153 -24.93 17.47 0.63
C GLU A 153 -26.05 18.24 -0.07
N GLU A 154 -26.81 19.06 0.66
CA GLU A 154 -27.91 19.83 0.08
C GLU A 154 -27.40 20.83 -0.96
N PHE A 155 -26.31 21.54 -0.65
CA PHE A 155 -25.70 22.51 -1.54
C PHE A 155 -25.14 21.83 -2.81
N VAL A 156 -24.36 20.75 -2.62
CA VAL A 156 -23.79 19.99 -3.73
C VAL A 156 -24.90 19.43 -4.63
N SER A 157 -25.97 18.90 -4.03
CA SER A 157 -27.13 18.36 -4.76
C SER A 157 -27.83 19.41 -5.62
N VAL A 158 -28.12 20.61 -5.05
CA VAL A 158 -28.75 21.71 -5.80
C VAL A 158 -27.87 22.16 -6.97
N VAL A 159 -26.56 22.30 -6.75
CA VAL A 159 -25.61 22.71 -7.79
C VAL A 159 -25.51 21.66 -8.88
N THR A 160 -25.30 20.38 -8.52
CA THR A 160 -25.22 19.28 -9.50
C THR A 160 -26.50 19.19 -10.32
N PHE A 161 -27.67 19.21 -9.67
CA PHE A 161 -28.95 19.19 -10.37
C PHE A 161 -29.09 20.35 -11.35
N SER A 162 -28.76 21.58 -10.94
CA SER A 162 -28.85 22.77 -11.79
C SER A 162 -27.96 22.66 -13.02
N VAL A 163 -26.70 22.23 -12.84
CA VAL A 163 -25.75 22.06 -13.95
C VAL A 163 -26.23 20.97 -14.91
N THR A 164 -26.68 19.82 -14.37
CA THR A 164 -27.20 18.72 -15.18
C THR A 164 -28.46 19.13 -15.95
N PHE A 165 -29.36 19.89 -15.32
CA PHE A 165 -30.59 20.39 -15.96
C PHE A 165 -30.27 21.34 -17.12
N VAL A 166 -29.39 22.33 -16.91
CA VAL A 166 -28.98 23.27 -17.96
C VAL A 166 -28.27 22.53 -19.10
N GLY A 167 -27.36 21.61 -18.77
CA GLY A 167 -26.67 20.77 -19.77
C GLY A 167 -27.64 19.95 -20.62
N ALA A 168 -28.63 19.32 -19.98
CA ALA A 168 -29.67 18.55 -20.68
C ALA A 168 -30.52 19.45 -21.60
N MET A 169 -30.93 20.64 -21.13
CA MET A 169 -31.69 21.59 -21.95
C MET A 169 -30.92 22.07 -23.18
N LEU A 170 -29.64 22.38 -23.03
CA LEU A 170 -28.79 22.77 -24.16
C LEU A 170 -28.66 21.65 -25.19
N LEU A 171 -28.55 20.39 -24.76
CA LEU A 171 -28.54 19.24 -25.66
C LEU A 171 -29.86 19.10 -26.43
N VAL A 172 -31.00 19.25 -25.75
CA VAL A 172 -32.32 19.22 -26.39
C VAL A 172 -32.43 20.32 -27.45
N VAL A 173 -32.08 21.56 -27.10
CA VAL A 173 -32.10 22.69 -28.04
C VAL A 173 -31.18 22.44 -29.25
N ALA A 174 -29.97 21.95 -29.01
CA ALA A 174 -29.03 21.65 -30.09
C ALA A 174 -29.56 20.57 -31.05
N VAL A 175 -30.23 19.53 -30.53
CA VAL A 175 -30.85 18.47 -31.35
C VAL A 175 -32.02 19.03 -32.15
N LEU A 176 -32.89 19.82 -31.53
CA LEU A 176 -34.05 20.44 -32.18
C LEU A 176 -33.63 21.45 -33.27
N TRP A 177 -32.53 22.19 -33.07
CA TRP A 177 -32.01 23.09 -34.09
C TRP A 177 -31.28 22.37 -35.23
N LYS A 178 -30.68 21.20 -34.96
CA LYS A 178 -29.96 20.44 -35.97
C LYS A 178 -30.86 19.52 -36.79
N SER A 179 -32.11 19.29 -36.37
CA SER A 179 -33.07 18.54 -37.18
C SER A 179 -33.54 19.44 -38.33
N PRO A 180 -33.14 19.18 -39.59
CA PRO A 180 -33.76 19.88 -40.71
C PRO A 180 -35.24 19.51 -40.69
N LEU A 181 -36.13 20.49 -40.89
CA LEU A 181 -37.52 20.19 -41.24
C LEU A 181 -37.46 19.34 -42.50
N GLU A 182 -37.65 18.02 -42.35
CA GLU A 182 -37.87 17.13 -43.49
C GLU A 182 -39.20 17.59 -44.10
N ASP A 183 -39.08 18.37 -45.17
CA ASP A 183 -40.19 18.89 -45.96
C ASP A 183 -41.07 17.72 -46.40
N HIS A 184 -42.20 17.54 -45.73
CA HIS A 184 -43.30 16.72 -46.19
C HIS A 184 -43.97 17.41 -47.39
N GLN A 185 -43.26 17.52 -48.51
CA GLN A 185 -43.81 17.91 -49.79
C GLN A 185 -43.65 16.77 -50.81
N LYS A 186 -44.45 15.72 -50.60
CA LYS A 186 -44.90 14.83 -51.68
C LYS A 186 -46.41 14.70 -51.61
N THR A 187 -47.11 15.75 -52.05
CA THR A 187 -48.49 15.63 -52.50
C THR A 187 -48.50 15.55 -54.02
N HIS A 188 -49.16 14.48 -54.47
CA HIS A 188 -49.54 14.10 -55.82
C HIS A 188 -50.13 15.23 -56.67
#